data_AF-E0E223-F1
#
_entry.id   AF-E0E223-F1
#
_cell.length_a   1.000
_cell.length_b   1.000
_cell.length_c   1.000
_cell.angle_alpha   90.00
_cell.angle_beta   90.00
_cell.angle_gamma   90.00
#
_symmetry.space_group_name_H-M   'P 1'
#
loop_
_entity.id
_entity.type
_entity.pdbx_description
1 polymer ?
#
loop_
_entity_poly.entity_id
_entity_poly.type
_entity_poly.pdbx_seq_one_letter_code
_entity_poly.pdbx_strand_id
1 'polypeptide(L)' 'MQSINLIFIKTRRKELGLTLQQMSDSLGFKKATTYSNYENGDRIMKANMMPTLAQILQCDIMDFFTK' A
#
# COMPACT_ATOMS: atom_id res chain seq x y z
N MET A 1 1.14 -10.80 16.72
CA MET A 1 0.46 -9.62 16.14
C MET A 1 1.09 -9.44 14.77
N GLN A 2 0.40 -9.79 13.68
CA GLN A 2 1.00 -9.70 12.35
C GLN A 2 1.17 -8.24 11.99
N SER A 3 2.42 -7.79 11.90
CA SER A 3 2.76 -6.42 11.52
C SER A 3 2.74 -6.33 10.00
N ILE A 4 2.16 -5.25 9.47
CA ILE A 4 2.12 -5.01 8.03
C ILE A 4 3.52 -4.58 7.58
N ASN A 5 4.01 -5.23 6.54
CA ASN A 5 5.29 -4.93 5.93
C ASN A 5 5.19 -3.73 4.99
N LEU A 6 5.24 -2.53 5.59
CA LEU A 6 5.23 -1.26 4.86
C LEU A 6 6.45 -1.11 3.93
N ILE A 7 7.59 -1.70 4.30
CA ILE A 7 8.82 -1.68 3.50
C ILE A 7 8.61 -2.45 2.19
N PHE A 8 7.95 -3.61 2.25
CA PHE A 8 7.61 -4.41 1.08
C PHE A 8 6.69 -3.62 0.15
N ILE A 9 5.60 -3.04 0.67
CA ILE A 9 4.63 -2.25 -0.10
C ILE A 9 5.33 -1.10 -0.85
N LYS A 10 6.18 -0.35 -0.15
CA LYS A 10 6.96 0.76 -0.70
C LYS A 10 7.92 0.30 -1.79
N THR A 11 8.63 -0.80 -1.56
CA THR A 11 9.59 -1.36 -2.51
C THR A 11 8.86 -1.86 -3.76
N ARG A 12 7.81 -2.66 -3.59
CA ARG A 12 7.01 -3.21 -4.67
C ARG A 12 6.38 -2.12 -5.53
N ARG A 13 5.86 -1.06 -4.92
CA ARG A 13 5.34 0.11 -5.64
C ARG A 13 6.41 0.72 -6.54
N LYS A 14 7.64 0.88 -6.04
CA LYS A 14 8.75 1.44 -6.82
C LYS A 14 9.21 0.50 -7.94
N GLU A 15 9.25 -0.80 -7.71
CA GLU A 15 9.56 -1.82 -8.74
C GLU A 15 8.60 -1.74 -9.92
N LEU A 16 7.31 -1.50 -9.63
CA LEU A 16 6.27 -1.33 -10.64
C LEU A 16 6.24 0.06 -11.26
N GLY A 17 7.12 0.98 -10.84
CA GLY A 17 7.14 2.36 -11.34
C GLY A 17 5.91 3.19 -10.97
N LEU A 18 5.17 2.77 -9.94
CA LEU A 18 3.93 3.43 -9.52
C LEU A 18 4.22 4.65 -8.64
N THR A 19 3.59 5.77 -8.98
CA THR A 19 3.66 7.01 -8.20
C THR A 19 2.70 6.99 -7.01
N LEU A 20 2.97 7.82 -6.00
CA LEU A 20 2.05 7.98 -4.85
C LEU A 20 0.66 8.48 -5.29
N GLN A 21 0.60 9.29 -6.36
CA GLN A 21 -0.65 9.78 -6.90
C GLN A 21 -1.46 8.64 -7.55
N GLN A 22 -0.83 7.79 -8.36
CA GLN A 22 -1.50 6.62 -8.95
C GLN A 22 -2.06 5.67 -7.88
N MET A 23 -1.32 5.44 -6.79
CA MET A 23 -1.82 4.64 -5.67
C MET A 23 -3.02 5.32 -4.99
N SER A 24 -2.92 6.64 -4.77
CA SER A 24 -4.02 7.44 -4.22
C SER A 24 -5.28 7.34 -5.08
N ASP A 25 -5.14 7.55 -6.39
CA ASP A 25 -6.26 7.54 -7.33
C ASP A 25 -6.92 6.15 -7.39
N SER A 26 -6.12 5.09 -7.41
CA SER A 26 -6.61 3.70 -7.45
C SER A 26 -7.34 3.29 -6.16
N LEU A 27 -7.01 3.93 -5.03
CA LEU A 27 -7.66 3.71 -3.74
C LEU A 27 -8.82 4.70 -3.49
N GLY A 28 -9.12 5.59 -4.45
CA GLY A 28 -10.16 6.61 -4.33
C GLY A 28 -9.81 7.77 -3.39
N PHE A 29 -8.53 7.97 -3.08
CA PHE A 29 -8.06 9.09 -2.28
C PHE A 29 -7.84 10.35 -3.14
N LYS A 30 -8.19 11.51 -2.59
CA LYS A 30 -8.05 12.80 -3.28
C LYS A 30 -6.61 13.36 -3.30
N LYS A 31 -5.70 12.81 -2.50
CA LYS A 31 -4.33 13.36 -2.33
C LYS A 31 -3.31 12.25 -2.18
N ALA A 32 -2.21 12.34 -2.95
CA ALA A 32 -1.04 11.47 -2.81
C ALA A 32 -0.51 11.36 -1.37
N THR A 33 -0.57 12.46 -0.60
CA THR A 33 -0.13 12.48 0.80
C THR A 33 -0.94 11.54 1.69
N THR A 34 -2.22 11.32 1.37
CA THR A 34 -3.07 10.37 2.12
C THR A 34 -2.51 8.97 2.02
N TYR A 35 -2.12 8.54 0.80
CA TYR A 35 -1.48 7.25 0.59
C TYR A 35 -0.08 7.19 1.24
N SER A 36 0.73 8.25 1.10
CA SER A 36 2.07 8.32 1.70
C SER A 36 2.06 8.10 3.22
N ASN A 37 1.06 8.62 3.93
CA ASN A 37 0.92 8.45 5.37
C ASN A 37 0.72 6.97 5.76
N TYR A 38 0.06 6.18 4.92
CA TYR A 38 -0.05 4.74 5.16
C TYR A 38 1.27 4.03 4.92
N GLU A 39 1.94 4.35 3.81
CA GLU A 39 3.21 3.72 3.43
C GLU A 39 4.34 4.05 4.41
N ASN A 40 4.31 5.21 5.06
CA ASN A 40 5.29 5.61 6.07
C ASN A 40 4.92 5.16 7.50
N GLY A 41 3.71 4.63 7.71
CA GLY A 41 3.25 4.19 9.03
C GLY A 41 2.63 5.27 9.91
N ASP A 42 2.46 6.49 9.39
CA ASP A 42 1.71 7.57 10.05
C ASP A 42 0.22 7.21 10.22
N ARG A 43 -0.29 6.31 9.36
CA ARG A 43 -1.67 5.81 9.42
C ARG A 43 -1.74 4.29 9.29
N ILE A 44 -2.55 3.66 10.14
CA ILE A 44 -2.78 2.21 10.10
C ILE A 44 -3.54 1.84 8.84
N MET A 45 -2.99 0.89 8.07
CA MET A 45 -3.57 0.42 6.84
C MET A 45 -4.91 -0.32 7.08
N LYS A 46 -5.94 0.14 6.37
CA LYS A 46 -7.28 -0.45 6.27
C LYS A 46 -7.28 -1.90 5.78
N ALA A 47 -7.87 -2.87 6.49
CA ALA A 47 -8.14 -4.19 5.88
C ALA A 47 -9.01 -4.08 4.61
N ASN A 48 -9.91 -3.10 4.58
CA ASN A 48 -10.79 -2.80 3.44
C ASN A 48 -10.05 -2.39 2.15
N MET A 49 -8.82 -1.86 2.26
CA MET A 49 -8.03 -1.46 1.10
C MET A 49 -6.95 -2.46 0.71
N MET A 50 -6.74 -3.52 1.51
CA MET A 50 -5.77 -4.57 1.21
C MET A 50 -6.04 -5.29 -0.11
N PRO A 51 -7.28 -5.68 -0.45
CA PRO A 51 -7.53 -6.37 -1.73
C PRO A 51 -7.20 -5.49 -2.93
N THR A 52 -7.59 -4.22 -2.88
CA THR A 52 -7.29 -3.25 -3.93
C THR A 52 -5.79 -3.01 -4.04
N LEU A 53 -5.09 -2.92 -2.90
CA LEU A 53 -3.64 -2.74 -2.88
C LEU A 53 -2.91 -3.94 -3.50
N ALA A 54 -3.34 -5.16 -3.19
CA ALA A 54 -2.78 -6.40 -3.74
C ALA A 54 -2.95 -6.47 -5.27
N GLN A 55 -4.11 -6.05 -5.78
CA GLN A 55 -4.36 -5.96 -7.22
C GLN A 55 -3.44 -4.95 -7.91
N ILE A 56 -3.28 -3.75 -7.34
CA ILE A 56 -2.40 -2.70 -7.90
C ILE A 56 -0.93 -3.13 -7.86
N LEU A 57 -0.51 -3.74 -6.76
CA LEU A 57 0.87 -4.17 -6.53
C LEU A 57 1.21 -5.53 -7.16
N GLN A 58 0.24 -6.15 -7.84
CA GLN A 58 0.39 -7.44 -8.51
C GLN A 58 1.06 -8.47 -7.58
N CYS A 59 0.53 -8.59 -6.36
CA CYS A 59 1.01 -9.48 -5.31
C CYS A 59 -0.16 -10.07 -4.51
N ASP A 60 0.12 -11.00 -3.62
CA ASP A 60 -0.89 -11.52 -2.70
C ASP A 60 -1.07 -10.56 -1.51
N ILE A 61 -2.27 -10.53 -0.93
CA ILE A 61 -2.54 -9.86 0.34
C ILE A 61 -1.64 -10.43 1.44
N MET A 62 -1.32 -11.73 1.36
CA MET A 62 -0.43 -12.40 2.32
C MET A 62 1.00 -11.84 2.27
N ASP A 63 1.46 -11.31 1.14
CA ASP A 63 2.80 -10.72 1.02
C ASP A 63 2.94 -9.44 1.86
N PHE A 64 1.83 -8.80 2.23
CA PHE A 64 1.83 -7.65 3.13
C PHE A 64 2.10 -8.02 4.58
N PHE A 65 2.00 -9.28 4.96
CA PHE A 65 2.17 -9.71 6.35
C PHE A 65 3.48 -10.47 6.51
N THR A 66 4.36 -9.97 7.37
CA THR A 66 5.53 -10.73 7.81
C THR A 66 5.25 -11.36 9.16
N LYS A 67 5.75 -12.59 9.33
CA LYS A 67 5.56 -13.41 10.53
C LYS A 67 6.28 -12.85 11.75
#